data_AF-A0A139CNV8-F1
#
_entry.id   AF-A0A139CNV8-F1
#
_cell.length_a   1.000
_cell.length_b   1.000
_cell.length_c   1.000
_cell.angle_alpha   90.00
_cell.angle_beta   90.00
_cell.angle_gamma   90.00
#
_symmetry.space_group_name_H-M   'P 1'
#
loop_
_entity.id
_entity.type
_entity.pdbx_description
1 polymer ?
#
loop_
_entity_poly.entity_id
_entity_poly.type
_entity_poly.pdbx_seq_one_letter_code
_entity_poly.pdbx_strand_id
1 'polypeptide(L)'
;MEKIINSISKQIMKDYPDTTQYIQKVPKGFKRPSFFVKFVDVNRGDLSHDHYMDTFIFNIVYFANRNDYRVADKLEQLRELGKLLNLFDKSIPIENSDRYAKIENLSGNIVDEELRVSFDLKLSGDIDYNLPDRMLMGELVINE
;
A
#
# COMPACT_ATOMS: atom_id res chain seq x y z
N MET A 1 -5.23 -6.73 -6.40
CA MET A 1 -4.64 -5.40 -6.14
C MET A 1 -5.67 -4.41 -5.59
N GLU A 2 -6.81 -4.19 -6.26
CA GLU A 2 -7.87 -3.26 -5.82
C GLU A 2 -8.32 -3.48 -4.36
N LYS A 3 -8.59 -4.73 -3.96
CA LYS A 3 -8.95 -5.10 -2.57
C LYS A 3 -7.92 -4.64 -1.53
N ILE A 4 -6.63 -4.70 -1.86
CA ILE A 4 -5.54 -4.29 -0.95
C ILE A 4 -5.55 -2.77 -0.78
N ILE A 5 -5.70 -2.04 -1.89
CA ILE A 5 -5.80 -0.58 -1.87
C ILE A 5 -7.03 -0.16 -1.07
N ASN A 6 -8.18 -0.79 -1.28
CA ASN A 6 -9.40 -0.51 -0.52
C ASN A 6 -9.22 -0.79 0.97
N SER A 7 -8.54 -1.88 1.34
CA SER A 7 -8.19 -2.19 2.72
C SER A 7 -7.30 -1.12 3.37
N ILE A 8 -6.24 -0.68 2.68
CA ILE A 8 -5.39 0.43 3.15
C ILE A 8 -6.22 1.70 3.32
N SER A 9 -7.06 2.03 2.33
CA SER A 9 -7.94 3.19 2.37
C SER A 9 -8.90 3.16 3.53
N LYS A 10 -9.56 2.03 3.78
CA LYS A 10 -10.46 1.86 4.93
C LYS A 10 -9.73 1.98 6.26
N GLN A 11 -8.52 1.44 6.35
CA GLN A 11 -7.69 1.55 7.55
C GLN A 11 -7.37 3.02 7.86
N ILE A 12 -7.03 3.82 6.85
CA ILE A 12 -6.78 5.27 7.00
C ILE A 12 -8.07 6.00 7.37
N MET A 13 -9.17 5.78 6.64
CA MET A 13 -10.43 6.49 6.87
C MET A 13 -11.03 6.23 8.26
N LYS A 14 -10.69 5.11 8.90
CA LYS A 14 -11.13 4.81 10.27
C LYS A 14 -10.60 5.82 11.29
N ASP A 15 -9.35 6.24 11.13
CA ASP A 15 -8.68 7.18 12.03
C ASP A 15 -8.72 8.63 11.49
N TYR A 16 -9.02 8.79 10.18
CA TYR A 16 -9.07 10.06 9.47
C TYR A 16 -10.37 10.23 8.64
N PRO A 17 -11.56 10.20 9.26
CA PRO A 17 -12.85 10.17 8.56
C PRO A 17 -13.11 11.40 7.68
N ASP A 18 -12.61 12.57 8.09
CA ASP A 18 -12.84 13.85 7.38
C ASP A 18 -11.73 14.20 6.38
N THR A 19 -10.72 13.34 6.22
CA THR A 19 -9.55 13.63 5.39
C THR A 19 -9.75 13.09 3.97
N THR A 20 -9.47 13.93 2.96
CA THR A 20 -9.56 13.48 1.56
C THR A 20 -8.47 12.49 1.24
N GLN A 21 -8.80 11.40 0.55
CA GLN A 21 -7.84 10.42 0.06
C GLN A 21 -7.82 10.37 -1.46
N TYR A 22 -6.62 10.42 -2.01
CA TYR A 22 -6.33 10.28 -3.43
C TYR A 22 -5.70 8.91 -3.68
N ILE A 23 -6.08 8.28 -4.79
CA ILE A 23 -5.54 7.00 -5.24
C ILE A 23 -5.08 7.18 -6.68
N GLN A 24 -3.96 6.58 -7.05
CA GLN A 24 -3.34 6.63 -8.40
C GLN A 24 -2.77 7.99 -8.82
N LYS A 25 -3.50 9.10 -8.62
CA LYS A 25 -3.06 10.44 -9.03
C LYS A 25 -3.50 11.52 -8.04
N VAL A 26 -2.61 12.48 -7.79
CA VAL A 26 -2.91 13.71 -7.05
C VAL A 26 -3.27 14.83 -8.04
N PRO A 27 -4.47 15.44 -7.96
CA PRO A 27 -4.86 16.53 -8.85
C PRO A 27 -4.11 17.83 -8.53
N LYS A 28 -4.03 18.75 -9.51
CA LYS A 28 -3.57 20.12 -9.23
C LYS A 28 -4.57 20.80 -8.27
N GLY A 29 -4.05 21.48 -7.26
CA GLY A 29 -4.89 22.12 -6.24
C GLY A 29 -5.59 21.12 -5.30
N PHE A 30 -4.97 19.96 -5.05
CA PHE A 30 -5.47 18.98 -4.09
C PHE A 30 -5.73 19.61 -2.70
N LYS A 31 -6.68 19.06 -1.97
CA LYS A 31 -7.09 19.55 -0.65
C LYS A 31 -6.04 19.21 0.40
N ARG A 32 -5.91 20.06 1.41
CA ARG A 32 -5.12 19.78 2.62
C ARG A 32 -6.03 19.88 3.85
N PRO A 33 -5.89 19.00 4.85
CA PRO A 33 -5.00 17.84 4.84
C PRO A 33 -5.53 16.75 3.89
N SER A 34 -4.63 15.92 3.34
CA SER A 34 -5.03 14.78 2.51
C SER A 34 -4.02 13.66 2.49
N PHE A 35 -4.48 12.47 2.09
CA PHE A 35 -3.66 11.29 1.85
C PHE A 35 -3.55 10.99 0.38
N PHE A 36 -2.42 10.43 -0.02
CA PHE A 36 -2.22 9.81 -1.32
C PHE A 36 -1.62 8.42 -1.14
N VAL A 37 -2.33 7.39 -1.62
CA VAL A 37 -1.85 6.00 -1.57
C VAL A 37 -1.26 5.65 -2.93
N LYS A 38 0.03 5.34 -2.93
CA LYS A 38 0.80 4.97 -4.11
C LYS A 38 1.24 3.51 -4.03
N PHE A 39 0.79 2.72 -5.00
CA PHE A 39 1.38 1.44 -5.30
C PHE A 39 2.71 1.66 -6.01
N VAL A 40 3.78 1.01 -5.53
CA VAL A 40 5.13 1.15 -6.09
C VAL A 40 5.44 -0.03 -6.99
N ASP A 41 5.37 -1.25 -6.46
CA ASP A 41 5.70 -2.48 -7.18
C ASP A 41 5.13 -3.73 -6.49
N VAL A 42 5.15 -4.87 -7.18
CA VAL A 42 4.82 -6.18 -6.62
C VAL A 42 5.90 -7.20 -7.01
N ASN A 43 6.39 -7.91 -6.00
CA ASN A 43 7.30 -9.03 -6.16
C ASN A 43 6.60 -10.32 -5.75
N ARG A 44 6.67 -11.35 -6.59
CA ARG A 44 6.24 -12.70 -6.25
C ARG A 44 7.46 -13.57 -5.97
N GLY A 45 7.47 -14.24 -4.83
CA GLY A 45 8.47 -15.25 -4.49
C GLY A 45 7.80 -16.60 -4.27
N ASP A 46 8.40 -17.65 -4.80
CA ASP A 46 7.95 -19.03 -4.54
C ASP A 46 8.47 -19.47 -3.18
N LEU A 47 7.56 -19.92 -2.30
CA LEU A 47 7.91 -20.45 -0.97
C LEU A 47 8.16 -21.95 -1.04
N SER A 48 7.34 -22.66 -1.82
CA SER A 48 7.45 -24.09 -2.10
C SER A 48 6.76 -24.39 -3.43
N HIS A 49 6.73 -25.66 -3.85
CA HIS A 49 6.03 -26.06 -5.08
C HIS A 49 4.59 -25.56 -5.10
N ASP A 50 3.88 -25.58 -3.96
CA ASP A 50 2.45 -25.28 -3.92
C ASP A 50 2.11 -23.94 -3.29
N HIS A 51 3.12 -23.15 -2.88
CA HIS A 51 2.89 -21.93 -2.10
C HIS A 51 3.74 -20.79 -2.64
N TYR A 52 3.13 -19.61 -2.78
CA TYR A 52 3.81 -18.38 -3.15
C TYR A 52 3.56 -17.28 -2.11
N MET A 53 4.43 -16.28 -2.13
CA MET A 53 4.30 -15.05 -1.37
C MET A 53 4.31 -13.86 -2.33
N ASP A 54 3.21 -13.11 -2.34
CA ASP A 54 3.20 -11.80 -2.99
C ASP A 54 3.63 -10.74 -1.97
N THR A 55 4.59 -9.91 -2.34
CA THR A 55 5.06 -8.75 -1.59
C THR A 55 4.72 -7.49 -2.38
N PHE A 56 3.76 -6.72 -1.89
CA PHE A 56 3.33 -5.46 -2.51
C PHE A 56 3.98 -4.28 -1.80
N ILE A 57 4.68 -3.42 -2.54
CA ILE A 57 5.37 -2.26 -2.00
C ILE A 57 4.46 -1.04 -2.12
N PHE A 58 4.20 -0.37 -1.00
CA PHE A 58 3.31 0.79 -0.94
C PHE A 58 3.99 1.99 -0.27
N ASN A 59 3.66 3.17 -0.80
CA ASN A 59 3.98 4.45 -0.19
C ASN A 59 2.68 5.23 0.07
N ILE A 60 2.48 5.64 1.32
CA ILE A 60 1.45 6.60 1.71
C ILE A 60 2.11 7.96 1.86
N VAL A 61 1.53 8.97 1.21
CA VAL A 61 1.94 10.36 1.37
C VAL A 61 0.83 11.10 2.11
N TYR A 62 1.17 11.78 3.19
CA TYR A 62 0.28 12.68 3.90
C TYR A 62 0.73 14.12 3.65
N PHE A 63 -0.23 14.93 3.21
CA PHE A 63 -0.06 16.36 2.99
C PHE A 63 -0.68 17.11 4.17
N ALA A 64 0.16 17.56 5.09
CA ALA A 64 -0.25 18.34 6.26
C ALA A 64 -0.85 19.70 5.86
N ASN A 65 -1.55 20.32 6.81
CA ASN A 65 -1.99 21.70 6.66
C ASN A 65 -0.78 22.62 6.55
N ARG A 66 -1.04 23.78 5.94
CA ARG A 66 -0.08 24.86 5.92
C ARG A 66 -0.34 25.78 7.09
N ASN A 67 0.73 26.21 7.74
CA ASN A 67 0.68 27.24 8.76
C ASN A 67 0.49 28.64 8.15
N ASP A 68 0.47 29.67 8.98
CA ASP A 68 0.31 31.07 8.58
C ASP A 68 1.37 31.55 7.57
N TYR A 69 2.53 30.91 7.55
CA TYR A 69 3.63 31.17 6.61
C TYR A 69 3.51 30.39 5.30
N ARG A 70 2.39 29.70 5.07
CA ARG A 70 2.13 28.83 3.90
C ARG A 70 3.09 27.66 3.76
N VAL A 71 3.74 27.25 4.83
CA VAL A 71 4.63 26.07 4.89
C VAL A 71 3.90 24.95 5.63
N ALA A 72 4.17 23.70 5.27
CA ALA A 72 3.62 22.56 6.00
C ALA A 72 3.98 22.65 7.50
N ASP A 73 2.99 22.40 8.37
CA ASP A 73 3.23 22.38 9.81
C ASP A 73 4.06 21.14 10.20
N LYS A 74 5.33 21.39 10.56
CA LYS A 74 6.27 20.33 10.95
C LYS A 74 5.87 19.60 12.23
N LEU A 75 5.20 20.28 13.17
CA LEU A 75 4.72 19.65 14.41
C LEU A 75 3.53 18.74 14.11
N GLU A 76 2.64 19.16 13.22
CA GLU A 76 1.59 18.29 12.68
C GLU A 76 2.20 17.09 11.96
N GLN A 77 3.14 17.28 11.05
CA GLN A 77 3.81 16.18 10.35
C GLN A 77 4.44 15.17 11.34
N LEU A 78 5.21 15.62 12.33
CA LEU A 78 5.83 14.72 13.32
C LEU A 78 4.81 13.93 14.13
N ARG A 79 3.71 14.56 14.54
CA ARG A 79 2.60 13.90 15.25
C ARG A 79 1.91 12.86 14.38
N GLU A 80 1.61 13.21 13.13
CA GLU A 80 0.95 12.30 12.20
C GLU A 80 1.86 11.16 11.76
N LEU A 81 3.19 11.35 11.74
CA LEU A 81 4.15 10.28 11.47
C LEU A 81 4.02 9.16 12.50
N GLY A 82 4.03 9.51 13.79
CA GLY A 82 3.89 8.53 14.87
C GLY A 82 2.57 7.76 14.78
N LYS A 83 1.47 8.46 14.49
CA LYS A 83 0.15 7.83 14.31
C LYS A 83 0.12 6.87 13.13
N LEU A 84 0.66 7.27 11.99
CA LEU A 84 0.68 6.41 10.80
C LEU A 84 1.58 5.21 10.97
N LEU A 85 2.75 5.36 11.61
CA LEU A 85 3.60 4.22 11.94
C LEU A 85 2.87 3.23 12.86
N ASN A 86 2.14 3.73 13.86
CA ASN A 86 1.33 2.88 14.73
C ASN A 86 0.14 2.23 13.98
N LEU A 87 -0.48 2.95 13.04
CA LEU A 87 -1.61 2.46 12.25
C LEU A 87 -1.23 1.27 11.36
N PHE A 88 0.02 1.25 10.90
CA PHE A 88 0.59 0.25 9.99
C PHE A 88 1.60 -0.68 10.68
N ASP A 89 1.55 -0.85 12.01
CA ASP A 89 2.56 -1.60 12.76
C ASP A 89 2.53 -3.13 12.55
N LYS A 90 1.39 -3.69 12.12
CA LYS A 90 1.13 -5.14 12.13
C LYS A 90 0.61 -5.68 10.81
N SER A 91 -0.69 -5.56 10.58
CA SER A 91 -1.37 -6.25 9.50
C SER A 91 -2.64 -5.53 9.08
N ILE A 92 -3.02 -5.70 7.83
CA ILE A 92 -4.25 -5.12 7.26
C ILE A 92 -5.20 -6.25 6.86
N PRO A 93 -6.48 -6.21 7.25
CA PRO A 93 -7.48 -7.16 6.75
C PRO A 93 -7.67 -6.99 5.25
N ILE A 94 -7.77 -8.08 4.49
CA ILE A 94 -8.06 -8.02 3.06
C ILE A 94 -9.57 -7.92 2.83
N GLU A 95 -10.00 -6.91 2.08
CA GLU A 95 -11.41 -6.67 1.81
C GLU A 95 -12.10 -7.91 1.21
N ASN A 96 -13.27 -8.27 1.75
CA ASN A 96 -14.07 -9.43 1.35
C ASN A 96 -13.29 -10.75 1.43
N SER A 97 -12.48 -10.92 2.49
CA SER A 97 -11.72 -12.13 2.78
C SER A 97 -11.44 -12.24 4.29
N ASP A 98 -11.29 -13.46 4.80
CA ASP A 98 -10.84 -13.71 6.18
C ASP A 98 -9.30 -13.62 6.34
N ARG A 99 -8.61 -13.16 5.29
CA ARG A 99 -7.14 -13.09 5.23
C ARG A 99 -6.63 -11.72 5.71
N TYR A 100 -5.44 -11.73 6.28
CA TYR A 100 -4.70 -10.54 6.67
C TYR A 100 -3.38 -10.49 5.90
N ALA A 101 -3.03 -9.32 5.36
CA ALA A 101 -1.69 -9.08 4.84
C ALA A 101 -0.80 -8.57 5.97
N LYS A 102 0.39 -9.19 6.10
CA LYS A 102 1.40 -8.78 7.07
C LYS A 102 2.14 -7.55 6.56
N ILE A 103 2.36 -6.58 7.43
CA ILE A 103 3.18 -5.41 7.12
C ILE A 103 4.63 -5.71 7.51
N GLU A 104 5.56 -5.43 6.60
CA GLU A 104 7.00 -5.50 6.84
C GLU A 104 7.70 -4.25 6.28
N ASN A 105 8.96 -4.05 6.64
CA ASN A 105 9.79 -2.95 6.16
C ASN A 105 9.14 -1.55 6.31
N LEU A 106 8.32 -1.38 7.35
CA LEU A 106 7.68 -0.12 7.68
C LEU A 106 8.72 0.94 8.00
N SER A 107 8.66 2.06 7.30
CA SER A 107 9.51 3.22 7.51
C SER A 107 8.73 4.48 7.23
N GLY A 108 9.17 5.60 7.81
CA GLY A 108 8.58 6.88 7.50
C GLY A 108 9.56 8.02 7.64
N ASN A 109 9.37 9.04 6.83
CA ASN A 109 10.23 10.20 6.73
C ASN A 109 9.44 11.42 6.27
N ILE A 110 9.93 12.61 6.64
CA ILE A 110 9.36 13.88 6.21
C ILE A 110 10.34 14.49 5.21
N VAL A 111 9.84 14.81 4.01
CA VAL A 111 10.59 15.47 2.94
C VAL A 111 9.80 16.69 2.53
N ASP A 112 10.34 17.88 2.83
CA ASP A 112 9.69 19.16 2.58
C ASP A 112 8.26 19.22 3.16
N GLU A 113 7.25 19.34 2.30
CA GLU A 113 5.83 19.42 2.68
C GLU A 113 5.13 18.06 2.73
N GLU A 114 5.87 16.97 2.52
CA GLU A 114 5.33 15.62 2.40
C GLU A 114 5.81 14.74 3.55
N LEU A 115 4.86 14.16 4.26
CA LEU A 115 5.12 13.04 5.13
C LEU A 115 4.93 11.76 4.34
N ARG A 116 5.95 10.90 4.32
CA ARG A 116 5.94 9.65 3.55
C ARG A 116 6.08 8.48 4.51
N VAL A 117 5.23 7.47 4.33
CA VAL A 117 5.30 6.19 5.04
C VAL A 117 5.36 5.10 3.97
N SER A 118 6.40 4.26 4.02
CA SER A 118 6.63 3.20 3.06
C SER A 118 6.62 1.86 3.79
N PHE A 119 6.02 0.84 3.18
CA PHE A 119 5.93 -0.50 3.76
C PHE A 119 5.64 -1.56 2.70
N ASP A 120 5.94 -2.79 3.06
CA ASP A 120 5.64 -3.98 2.27
C ASP A 120 4.42 -4.70 2.85
N LEU A 121 3.50 -5.12 1.99
CA LEU A 121 2.41 -6.02 2.33
C LEU A 121 2.70 -7.41 1.81
N LYS A 122 2.88 -8.36 2.72
CA LYS A 122 3.07 -9.77 2.40
C LYS A 122 1.78 -10.56 2.51
N LEU A 123 1.48 -11.30 1.45
CA LEU A 123 0.30 -12.14 1.33
C LEU A 123 0.70 -13.51 0.76
N SER A 124 0.59 -14.56 1.57
CA SER A 124 0.89 -15.94 1.17
C SER A 124 -0.33 -16.57 0.54
N GLY A 125 -0.21 -17.16 -0.65
CA GLY A 125 -1.28 -17.90 -1.30
C GLY A 125 -0.84 -19.30 -1.72
N ASP A 126 -1.83 -20.15 -1.96
CA ASP A 126 -1.63 -21.51 -2.44
C ASP A 126 -1.85 -21.55 -3.96
N ILE A 127 -1.05 -22.34 -4.65
CA ILE A 127 -1.19 -22.63 -6.08
C ILE A 127 -2.18 -23.79 -6.19
N ASP A 128 -3.34 -23.53 -6.79
CA ASP A 128 -4.32 -24.58 -7.06
C ASP A 128 -4.04 -25.22 -8.44
N TYR A 129 -3.47 -26.42 -8.40
CA TYR A 129 -3.17 -27.24 -9.58
C TYR A 129 -4.40 -27.87 -10.24
N ASN A 130 -5.59 -27.77 -9.63
CA ASN A 130 -6.83 -28.30 -10.21
C ASN A 130 -7.55 -27.31 -11.13
N LEU A 131 -6.98 -26.11 -11.34
CA LEU A 131 -7.34 -25.28 -12.49
C LEU A 131 -6.71 -25.92 -13.74
N PRO A 132 -7.50 -26.23 -14.80
CA PRO A 132 -6.97 -26.85 -16.00
C PRO A 132 -5.82 -25.98 -16.53
N ASP A 133 -4.64 -26.60 -16.58
CA ASP A 133 -3.35 -26.09 -17.04
C ASP A 133 -3.46 -24.75 -17.78
N ARG A 134 -3.34 -23.64 -17.05
CA ARG A 134 -3.14 -22.35 -17.69
C ARG A 134 -1.70 -22.30 -18.24
N MET A 135 -1.57 -22.75 -19.48
CA MET A 135 -0.58 -22.30 -20.47
C MET A 135 0.90 -22.53 -20.10
N LEU A 136 1.26 -23.65 -19.47
CA LEU A 136 2.66 -24.10 -19.43
C LEU A 136 3.07 -24.99 -20.63
N MET A 137 2.15 -25.22 -21.57
CA MET A 137 2.42 -25.91 -22.84
C MET A 137 2.21 -24.94 -24.01
N GLY A 138 3.11 -23.97 -24.15
CA GLY A 138 3.38 -23.38 -25.46
C GLY A 138 4.30 -24.34 -26.20
N GLU A 139 3.77 -25.06 -27.18
CA GLU A 139 4.58 -25.89 -28.09
C GLU A 139 5.63 -25.00 -28.77
N LEU A 140 6.92 -25.23 -28.47
CA LEU A 140 8.02 -24.63 -29.23
C LEU A 140 8.10 -25.38 -30.56
N VAL A 141 7.38 -24.87 -31.56
CA VAL A 141 7.62 -25.27 -32.95
C VAL A 141 8.94 -24.64 -33.38
N ILE A 142 10.02 -25.40 -33.25
CA ILE A 142 11.30 -25.08 -33.89
C ILE A 142 11.11 -25.44 -35.36
N ASN A 143 10.84 -24.44 -36.20
CA ASN A 143 10.93 -24.62 -37.65
C ASN A 143 12.41 -24.69 -38.03
N GLU A 144 12.83 -25.81 -38.61
CA GLU A 144 14.13 -25.97 -39.29
C GLU A 144 14.21 -25.13 -40.57
#